data_AF-A0A1Y3G648-F1
#
_entry.id   AF-A0A1Y3G648-F1
#
_cell.length_a   1.000
_cell.length_b   1.000
_cell.length_c   1.000
_cell.angle_alpha   90.00
_cell.angle_beta   90.00
_cell.angle_gamma   90.00
#
_symmetry.space_group_name_H-M   'P 1'
#
loop_
_entity.id
_entity.type
_entity.pdbx_description
1 polymer ?
#
loop_
_entity_poly.entity_id
_entity_poly.type
_entity_poly.pdbx_seq_one_letter_code
_entity_poly.pdbx_strand_id
1 'polypeptide(L)'
;MEHTGTELRRGWTTGSCATAAAKAAWLMLMGHEPPVSVAITLPGGQRPAFAICRTGLENGHPFAEVVKDAGDDPDITHGAIIRATVCRLPTGSGVQFQAGPGVGMVTRPGLPIPPGEPAINPTPRAMIRTALTEANSGTLPDADVTLSIENGARLAERTLNSRLGIIGGLSVLGTTGIVVPFSCAAWIDSIHRGIDVARAEGLRHIAGSTGNVSEKAVQKFYALPDTALIEMGDFVGGMLKYLRRHPVPRLTIAGGIAKMTKLGQGKLDLHSKRGQADMAALAQLAATGGAPAPVTDAIAACPTVAEAFLLATAAHIPLGTLIAQSALRTVLETLAPAPCAVDVMVFDRSGQCVGQAGPSLPPT
;
A
#
# COMPACT_ATOMS: atom_id res chain seq x y z
N MET A 1 -18.06 -33.10 -4.66
CA MET A 1 -17.74 -32.50 -3.35
C MET A 1 -17.53 -31.03 -3.58
N GLU A 2 -18.51 -30.22 -3.19
CA GLU A 2 -18.44 -28.76 -3.24
C GLU A 2 -17.31 -28.27 -2.34
N HIS A 3 -16.42 -27.43 -2.87
CA HIS A 3 -15.49 -26.67 -2.04
C HIS A 3 -16.30 -25.63 -1.24
N THR A 4 -16.73 -26.00 -0.05
CA THR A 4 -17.11 -25.04 1.00
C THR A 4 -15.83 -24.36 1.49
N GLY A 5 -15.33 -23.41 0.71
CA GLY A 5 -14.25 -22.53 1.14
C GLY A 5 -14.73 -21.74 2.36
N THR A 6 -14.26 -22.10 3.55
CA THR A 6 -14.44 -21.33 4.78
C THR A 6 -14.12 -19.85 4.52
N GLU A 7 -15.07 -18.96 4.79
CA GLU A 7 -14.87 -17.52 4.66
C GLU A 7 -13.70 -17.09 5.55
N LEU A 8 -12.67 -16.47 4.96
CA LEU A 8 -11.48 -16.04 5.69
C LEU A 8 -11.86 -15.06 6.80
N ARG A 9 -11.28 -15.28 7.98
CA ARG A 9 -11.58 -14.50 9.18
C ARG A 9 -11.04 -13.08 9.04
N ARG A 10 -11.91 -12.09 9.25
CA ARG A 10 -11.53 -10.68 9.32
C ARG A 10 -10.85 -10.37 10.65
N GLY A 11 -10.04 -9.33 10.64
CA GLY A 11 -9.36 -8.81 11.82
C GLY A 11 -9.67 -7.36 12.13
N TRP A 12 -8.89 -6.79 13.03
CA TRP A 12 -9.00 -5.41 13.48
C TRP A 12 -7.76 -4.62 13.12
N THR A 13 -7.97 -3.39 12.68
CA THR A 13 -6.87 -2.48 12.32
C THR A 13 -6.11 -2.00 13.55
N THR A 14 -4.87 -1.52 13.38
CA THR A 14 -4.12 -0.89 14.47
C THR A 14 -4.90 0.28 15.08
N GLY A 15 -5.65 1.04 14.26
CA GLY A 15 -6.56 2.10 14.70
C GLY A 15 -7.67 1.63 15.64
N SER A 16 -8.30 0.49 15.37
CA SER A 16 -9.35 -0.07 16.23
C SER A 16 -8.79 -0.52 17.58
N CYS A 17 -7.67 -1.23 17.58
CA CYS A 17 -7.01 -1.66 18.82
C CYS A 17 -6.55 -0.45 19.66
N ALA A 18 -5.97 0.57 19.03
CA ALA A 18 -5.60 1.83 19.71
C ALA A 18 -6.82 2.56 20.29
N THR A 19 -7.95 2.56 19.57
CA THR A 19 -9.21 3.14 20.04
C THR A 19 -9.75 2.43 21.28
N ALA A 20 -9.73 1.09 21.26
CA ALA A 20 -10.13 0.29 22.42
C ALA A 20 -9.22 0.53 23.63
N ALA A 21 -7.90 0.50 23.43
CA ALA A 21 -6.93 0.80 24.47
C ALA A 21 -7.16 2.20 25.08
N ALA A 22 -7.34 3.24 24.25
CA ALA A 22 -7.57 4.60 24.72
C ALA A 22 -8.87 4.72 25.53
N LYS A 23 -9.94 4.05 25.09
CA LYS A 23 -11.22 4.02 25.82
C LYS A 23 -11.08 3.37 27.20
N ALA A 24 -10.41 2.22 27.27
CA ALA A 24 -10.18 1.51 28.53
C ALA A 24 -9.34 2.34 29.52
N ALA A 25 -8.24 2.93 29.04
CA ALA A 25 -7.39 3.79 29.85
C ALA A 25 -8.13 5.03 30.36
N TRP A 26 -9.02 5.61 29.53
CA TRP A 26 -9.84 6.76 29.94
C TRP A 26 -10.88 6.40 31.00
N LEU A 27 -11.54 5.25 30.87
CA LEU A 27 -12.45 4.76 31.91
C LEU A 27 -11.73 4.62 33.26
N MET A 28 -10.51 4.09 33.26
CA MET A 28 -9.68 4.01 34.47
C MET A 28 -9.33 5.40 35.02
N LEU A 29 -9.02 6.36 34.15
CA LEU A 29 -8.76 7.75 34.56
C LEU A 29 -9.98 8.40 35.24
N MET A 30 -11.18 7.98 34.86
CA MET A 30 -12.44 8.43 35.46
C MET A 30 -12.80 7.69 36.76
N GLY A 31 -11.94 6.77 37.23
CA GLY A 31 -12.13 6.03 38.49
C GLY A 31 -12.94 4.74 38.35
N HIS A 32 -13.23 4.29 37.13
CA HIS A 32 -13.83 2.97 36.92
C HIS A 32 -12.81 1.84 37.17
N GLU A 33 -13.29 0.67 37.56
CA GLU A 33 -12.47 -0.53 37.64
C GLU A 33 -11.86 -0.88 36.26
N PRO A 34 -10.65 -1.46 36.20
CA PRO A 34 -10.01 -1.82 34.94
C PRO A 34 -10.90 -2.78 34.12
N PRO A 35 -11.33 -2.39 32.91
CA PRO A 35 -12.26 -3.21 32.14
C PRO A 35 -11.54 -4.40 31.51
N VAL A 36 -12.16 -5.59 31.58
CA VAL A 36 -11.69 -6.79 30.87
C VAL A 36 -11.93 -6.71 29.36
N SER A 37 -12.92 -5.91 28.93
CA SER A 37 -13.22 -5.65 27.53
C SER A 37 -13.90 -4.31 27.34
N VAL A 38 -13.78 -3.73 26.15
CA VAL A 38 -14.47 -2.48 25.78
C VAL A 38 -15.04 -2.56 24.37
N ALA A 39 -16.24 -2.02 24.18
CA ALA A 39 -16.83 -1.84 22.86
C ALA A 39 -16.49 -0.46 22.28
N ILE A 40 -16.17 -0.40 20.99
CA ILE A 40 -15.91 0.85 20.27
C ILE A 40 -16.78 0.94 19.03
N THR A 41 -17.09 2.16 18.61
CA THR A 41 -17.87 2.40 17.38
C THR A 41 -16.93 2.54 16.19
N LEU A 42 -17.07 1.67 15.18
CA LEU A 42 -16.31 1.72 13.93
C LEU A 42 -16.92 2.74 12.95
N PRO A 43 -16.18 3.18 11.91
CA PRO A 43 -16.70 4.08 10.87
C PRO A 43 -17.98 3.59 10.19
N GLY A 44 -18.16 2.26 10.07
CA GLY A 44 -19.38 1.64 9.53
C GLY A 44 -20.53 1.50 10.53
N GLY A 45 -20.43 2.08 11.73
CA GLY A 45 -21.44 2.01 12.80
C GLY A 45 -21.45 0.73 13.64
N GLN A 46 -20.69 -0.29 13.24
CA GLN A 46 -20.53 -1.53 13.99
C GLN A 46 -19.88 -1.29 15.36
N ARG A 47 -20.27 -2.05 16.38
CA ARG A 47 -19.77 -1.90 17.76
C ARG A 47 -19.12 -3.18 18.33
N PRO A 48 -18.00 -3.64 17.76
CA PRO A 48 -17.29 -4.82 18.29
C PRO A 48 -16.65 -4.54 19.65
N ALA A 49 -16.53 -5.60 20.45
CA ALA A 49 -15.83 -5.60 21.73
C ALA A 49 -14.39 -6.10 21.57
N PHE A 50 -13.48 -5.47 22.30
CA PHE A 50 -12.05 -5.77 22.33
C PHE A 50 -11.66 -6.21 23.73
N ALA A 51 -10.97 -7.36 23.83
CA ALA A 51 -10.38 -7.79 25.09
C ALA A 51 -9.19 -6.89 25.44
N ILE A 52 -9.12 -6.48 26.71
CA ILE A 52 -8.00 -5.73 27.25
C ILE A 52 -7.02 -6.72 27.85
N CYS A 53 -5.82 -6.83 27.29
CA CYS A 53 -4.85 -7.83 27.73
C CYS A 53 -4.06 -7.38 28.96
N ARG A 54 -3.91 -6.06 29.16
CA ARG A 54 -3.22 -5.49 30.31
C ARG A 54 -3.72 -4.08 30.59
N THR A 55 -3.71 -3.71 31.86
CA THR A 55 -3.93 -2.35 32.33
C THR A 55 -2.91 -2.03 33.42
N GLY A 56 -2.73 -0.75 33.72
CA GLY A 56 -1.89 -0.32 34.83
C GLY A 56 -1.74 1.19 34.89
N LEU A 57 -0.76 1.64 35.68
CA LEU A 57 -0.33 3.03 35.74
C LEU A 57 1.12 3.13 35.27
N GLU A 58 1.41 4.10 34.42
CA GLU A 58 2.76 4.48 33.99
C GLU A 58 2.97 5.95 34.33
N ASN A 59 3.95 6.25 35.19
CA ASN A 59 4.18 7.60 35.72
C ASN A 59 2.92 8.26 36.32
N GLY A 60 2.06 7.46 36.96
CA GLY A 60 0.80 7.94 37.55
C GLY A 60 -0.36 8.09 36.56
N HIS A 61 -0.17 7.76 35.29
CA HIS A 61 -1.22 7.83 34.27
C HIS A 61 -1.71 6.44 33.86
N PRO A 62 -3.02 6.24 33.73
CA PRO A 62 -3.56 4.95 33.32
C PRO A 62 -3.20 4.61 31.88
N PHE A 63 -2.86 3.34 31.69
CA PHE A 63 -2.69 2.74 30.38
C PHE A 63 -3.52 1.46 30.26
N ALA A 64 -3.86 1.13 29.01
CA ALA A 64 -4.43 -0.15 28.65
C ALA A 64 -3.79 -0.68 27.36
N GLU A 65 -3.81 -2.00 27.19
CA GLU A 65 -3.19 -2.71 26.08
C GLU A 65 -4.19 -3.64 25.38
N VAL A 66 -4.06 -3.72 24.06
CA VAL A 66 -4.82 -4.62 23.20
C VAL A 66 -3.85 -5.35 22.28
N VAL A 67 -3.95 -6.68 22.22
CA VAL A 67 -3.25 -7.48 21.21
C VAL A 67 -4.00 -7.35 19.89
N LYS A 68 -3.31 -6.93 18.83
CA LYS A 68 -3.91 -6.85 17.50
C LYS A 68 -4.13 -8.22 16.91
N ASP A 69 -5.37 -8.50 16.53
CA ASP A 69 -5.72 -9.69 15.77
C ASP A 69 -6.09 -9.30 14.33
N ALA A 70 -5.23 -9.67 13.38
CA ALA A 70 -5.41 -9.36 11.96
C ALA A 70 -6.33 -10.34 11.21
N GLY A 71 -6.95 -11.31 11.89
CA GLY A 71 -7.69 -12.35 11.19
C GLY A 71 -6.75 -13.32 10.47
N ASP A 72 -7.13 -13.72 9.26
CA ASP A 72 -6.32 -14.57 8.37
C ASP A 72 -5.47 -13.76 7.37
N ASP A 73 -5.39 -12.43 7.53
CA ASP A 73 -4.49 -11.60 6.73
C ASP A 73 -3.04 -11.81 7.19
N PRO A 74 -2.07 -12.01 6.28
CA PRO A 74 -0.64 -12.09 6.61
C PRO A 74 -0.06 -10.70 6.95
N ASP A 75 -0.70 -9.99 7.87
CA ASP A 75 -0.34 -8.66 8.33
C ASP A 75 0.83 -8.74 9.33
N ILE A 76 1.91 -8.01 9.05
CA ILE A 76 3.10 -7.97 9.91
C ILE A 76 2.83 -7.46 11.32
N THR A 77 1.73 -6.74 11.52
CA THR A 77 1.30 -6.20 12.81
C THR A 77 0.33 -7.13 13.54
N HIS A 78 0.04 -8.32 13.02
CA HIS A 78 -0.68 -9.36 13.76
C HIS A 78 0.09 -9.74 15.04
N GLY A 79 -0.61 -9.84 16.17
CA GLY A 79 -0.04 -10.13 17.49
C GLY A 79 0.68 -8.95 18.15
N ALA A 80 0.78 -7.78 17.49
CA ALA A 80 1.41 -6.62 18.09
C ALA A 80 0.58 -6.10 19.29
N ILE A 81 1.25 -5.76 20.38
CA ILE A 81 0.63 -5.14 21.55
C ILE A 81 0.55 -3.63 21.32
N ILE A 82 -0.67 -3.10 21.33
CA ILE A 82 -0.97 -1.69 21.15
C ILE A 82 -1.40 -1.14 22.50
N ARG A 83 -0.64 -0.17 23.01
CA ARG A 83 -0.90 0.51 24.28
C ARG A 83 -1.40 1.93 24.02
N ALA A 84 -2.34 2.37 24.83
CA ALA A 84 -2.67 3.77 24.99
C ALA A 84 -2.49 4.18 26.45
N THR A 85 -1.74 5.26 26.67
CA THR A 85 -1.63 5.95 27.96
C THR A 85 -2.37 7.28 27.84
N VAL A 86 -3.22 7.61 28.81
CA VAL A 86 -4.05 8.82 28.74
C VAL A 86 -3.87 9.71 29.96
N CYS A 87 -3.85 11.02 29.70
CA CYS A 87 -3.73 12.05 30.72
C CYS A 87 -4.86 13.08 30.52
N ARG A 88 -5.34 13.68 31.61
CA ARG A 88 -6.26 14.82 31.53
C ARG A 88 -5.49 16.09 31.19
N LEU A 89 -6.01 16.87 30.26
CA LEU A 89 -5.48 18.19 29.92
C LEU A 89 -6.34 19.32 30.50
N PRO A 90 -5.83 20.56 30.58
CA PRO A 90 -6.63 21.73 30.92
C PRO A 90 -7.82 21.91 29.98
N THR A 91 -8.90 22.50 30.50
CA THR A 91 -10.13 22.71 29.73
C THR A 91 -9.88 23.53 28.46
N GLY A 92 -10.40 23.07 27.33
CA GLY A 92 -10.25 23.72 26.02
C GLY A 92 -9.03 23.27 25.21
N SER A 93 -8.24 22.32 25.72
CA SER A 93 -7.09 21.73 25.00
C SER A 93 -7.49 20.76 23.89
N GLY A 94 -8.71 20.22 23.94
CA GLY A 94 -9.19 19.14 23.10
C GLY A 94 -8.42 17.84 23.31
N VAL A 95 -8.53 16.93 22.32
CA VAL A 95 -7.78 15.67 22.32
C VAL A 95 -6.51 15.82 21.49
N GLN A 96 -5.37 15.66 22.17
CA GLN A 96 -4.02 15.68 21.59
C GLN A 96 -3.47 14.25 21.48
N PHE A 97 -2.53 14.05 20.56
CA PHE A 97 -1.98 12.74 20.24
C PHE A 97 -0.47 12.79 20.29
N GLN A 98 0.15 11.84 21.00
CA GLN A 98 1.60 11.68 21.05
C GLN A 98 2.01 10.31 20.52
N ALA A 99 3.21 10.26 19.92
CA ALA A 99 3.88 9.02 19.60
C ALA A 99 4.68 8.56 20.83
N GLY A 100 4.29 7.43 21.40
CA GLY A 100 5.14 6.64 22.28
C GLY A 100 6.03 5.68 21.48
N PRO A 101 6.82 4.83 22.17
CA PRO A 101 7.70 3.87 21.52
C PRO A 101 6.99 3.02 20.46
N GLY A 102 7.61 2.89 19.28
CA GLY A 102 7.10 2.06 18.19
C GLY A 102 5.95 2.66 17.37
N VAL A 103 5.45 3.85 17.69
CA VAL A 103 4.63 4.67 16.78
C VAL A 103 5.54 5.62 16.00
N GLY A 104 5.39 5.64 14.68
CA GLY A 104 6.24 6.44 13.81
C GLY A 104 5.92 7.94 13.85
N MET A 105 6.89 8.76 13.47
CA MET A 105 6.73 10.20 13.25
C MET A 105 6.77 10.50 11.76
N VAL A 106 5.86 11.36 11.30
CA VAL A 106 5.85 11.81 9.90
C VAL A 106 6.95 12.85 9.70
N THR A 107 7.79 12.64 8.69
CA THR A 107 8.94 13.50 8.36
C THR A 107 8.85 14.09 6.95
N ARG A 108 7.96 13.55 6.11
CA ARG A 108 7.76 13.98 4.71
C ARG A 108 6.32 14.47 4.49
N PRO A 109 6.12 15.42 3.56
CA PRO A 109 4.78 15.86 3.18
C PRO A 109 4.06 14.82 2.32
N GLY A 110 2.76 15.03 2.05
CA GLY A 110 1.96 14.20 1.13
C GLY A 110 1.12 13.13 1.81
N LEU A 111 1.41 12.80 3.06
CA LEU A 111 0.49 12.01 3.89
C LEU A 111 -0.66 12.89 4.43
N PRO A 112 -1.81 12.29 4.82
CA PRO A 112 -2.89 13.01 5.47
C PRO A 112 -2.52 13.67 6.81
N ILE A 113 -1.37 13.30 7.37
CA ILE A 113 -0.80 13.82 8.60
C ILE A 113 0.45 14.64 8.24
N PRO A 114 0.60 15.88 8.73
CA PRO A 114 1.72 16.73 8.33
C PRO A 114 3.05 16.30 8.99
N PRO A 115 4.20 16.75 8.46
CA PRO A 115 5.50 16.53 9.10
C PRO A 115 5.56 17.05 10.54
N GLY A 116 6.24 16.33 11.41
CA GLY A 116 6.35 16.61 12.84
C GLY A 116 5.28 15.97 13.71
N GLU A 117 4.22 15.41 13.11
CA GLU A 117 3.14 14.76 13.84
C GLU A 117 3.32 13.23 13.97
N PRO A 118 2.74 12.61 15.02
CA PRO A 118 2.62 11.15 15.12
C PRO A 118 1.85 10.56 13.95
N ALA A 119 2.32 9.42 13.43
CA ALA A 119 1.72 8.64 12.34
C ALA A 119 0.42 7.92 12.76
N ILE A 120 -0.52 8.69 13.33
CA ILE A 120 -1.85 8.27 13.74
C ILE A 120 -2.82 8.92 12.76
N ASN A 121 -3.36 8.13 11.84
CA ASN A 121 -4.16 8.63 10.72
C ASN A 121 -5.48 9.29 11.17
N PRO A 122 -6.12 10.10 10.30
CA PRO A 122 -7.34 10.83 10.64
C PRO A 122 -8.49 9.95 11.13
N THR A 123 -8.72 8.79 10.51
CA THR A 123 -9.79 7.87 10.94
C THR A 123 -9.56 7.33 12.36
N PRO A 124 -8.39 6.75 12.72
CA PRO A 124 -8.08 6.42 14.12
C PRO A 124 -8.21 7.61 15.09
N ARG A 125 -7.72 8.79 14.70
CA ARG A 125 -7.88 10.02 15.49
C ARG A 125 -9.37 10.32 15.78
N ALA A 126 -10.24 10.19 14.78
CA ALA A 126 -11.68 10.38 14.93
C ALA A 126 -12.31 9.29 15.79
N MET A 127 -11.95 8.02 15.57
CA MET A 127 -12.44 6.89 16.36
C MET A 127 -12.10 7.04 17.84
N ILE A 128 -10.87 7.45 18.18
CA ILE A 128 -10.45 7.72 19.56
C ILE A 128 -11.28 8.83 20.17
N ARG A 129 -11.48 9.95 19.47
CA ARG A 129 -12.35 11.05 19.96
C ARG A 129 -13.77 10.56 20.26
N THR A 130 -14.37 9.79 19.36
CA THR A 130 -15.71 9.19 19.57
C THR A 130 -15.71 8.28 20.80
N ALA A 131 -14.73 7.39 20.93
CA ALA A 131 -14.65 6.46 22.03
C ALA A 131 -14.45 7.15 23.39
N LEU A 132 -13.63 8.20 23.45
CA LEU A 132 -13.44 9.03 24.63
C LEU A 132 -14.70 9.83 24.97
N THR A 133 -15.40 10.36 23.97
CA THR A 133 -16.68 11.07 24.15
C THR A 133 -17.73 10.14 24.74
N GLU A 134 -17.85 8.92 24.21
CA GLU A 134 -18.75 7.89 24.76
C GLU A 134 -18.40 7.54 26.22
N ALA A 135 -17.11 7.42 26.54
CA ALA A 135 -16.63 7.13 27.89
C ALA A 135 -16.71 8.32 28.84
N ASN A 136 -16.90 9.54 28.33
CA ASN A 136 -17.01 10.79 29.08
C ASN A 136 -18.45 11.35 28.98
N SER A 137 -19.44 10.47 29.13
CA SER A 137 -20.87 10.82 29.20
C SER A 137 -21.37 11.69 28.03
N GLY A 138 -20.84 11.47 26.83
CA GLY A 138 -21.25 12.18 25.61
C GLY A 138 -20.57 13.52 25.38
N THR A 139 -19.62 13.92 26.23
CA THR A 139 -18.85 15.17 26.06
C THR A 139 -17.41 14.84 25.66
N LEU A 140 -16.89 15.50 24.62
CA LEU A 140 -15.48 15.31 24.24
C LEU A 140 -14.57 15.83 25.36
N PRO A 141 -13.69 15.00 25.94
CA PRO A 141 -12.79 15.46 26.99
C PRO A 141 -11.56 16.19 26.43
N ASP A 142 -10.91 16.95 27.31
CA ASP A 142 -9.56 17.44 27.12
C ASP A 142 -8.55 16.37 27.59
N ALA A 143 -7.86 15.75 26.65
CA ALA A 143 -7.04 14.56 26.91
C ALA A 143 -5.78 14.54 26.07
N ASP A 144 -4.67 14.10 26.66
CA ASP A 144 -3.47 13.74 25.92
C ASP A 144 -3.44 12.21 25.79
N VAL A 145 -3.34 11.72 24.55
CA VAL A 145 -3.36 10.29 24.23
C VAL A 145 -2.02 9.91 23.62
N THR A 146 -1.20 9.22 24.41
CA THR A 146 0.05 8.63 23.92
C THR A 146 -0.20 7.20 23.46
N LEU A 147 0.10 6.91 22.19
CA LEU A 147 0.01 5.56 21.64
C LEU A 147 1.41 4.96 21.49
N SER A 148 1.59 3.71 21.90
CA SER A 148 2.82 2.95 21.66
C SER A 148 2.52 1.55 21.14
N ILE A 149 3.45 1.00 20.36
CA ILE A 149 3.33 -0.33 19.78
C ILE A 149 4.58 -1.12 20.16
N GLU A 150 4.40 -2.22 20.88
CA GLU A 150 5.52 -3.07 21.29
C GLU A 150 6.25 -3.62 20.05
N ASN A 151 7.58 -3.50 20.05
CA ASN A 151 8.45 -3.82 18.91
C ASN A 151 8.11 -3.05 17.62
N GLY A 152 7.33 -1.97 17.70
CA GLY A 152 6.83 -1.25 16.51
C GLY A 152 7.94 -0.68 15.63
N ALA A 153 9.05 -0.19 16.21
CA ALA A 153 10.20 0.26 15.44
C ALA A 153 10.80 -0.86 14.57
N ARG A 154 11.04 -2.03 15.16
CA ARG A 154 11.57 -3.22 14.47
C ARG A 154 10.59 -3.75 13.41
N LEU A 155 9.29 -3.76 13.70
CA LEU A 155 8.28 -4.17 12.74
C LEU A 155 8.23 -3.20 11.54
N ALA A 156 8.37 -1.90 11.77
CA ALA A 156 8.34 -0.87 10.74
C ALA A 156 9.48 -0.99 9.71
N GLU A 157 10.64 -1.52 10.08
CA GLU A 157 11.77 -1.78 9.17
C GLU A 157 11.39 -2.70 7.99
N ARG A 158 10.36 -3.52 8.17
CA ARG A 158 9.85 -4.46 7.16
C ARG A 158 8.60 -3.95 6.45
N THR A 159 8.34 -2.64 6.50
CA THR A 159 7.19 -1.99 5.88
C THR A 159 7.63 -0.89 4.92
N LEU A 160 6.66 -0.31 4.19
CA LEU A 160 6.89 0.84 3.31
C LEU A 160 6.93 2.18 4.08
N ASN A 161 6.84 2.18 5.41
CA ASN A 161 6.77 3.40 6.22
C ASN A 161 7.96 4.33 6.00
N SER A 162 9.18 3.79 5.98
CA SER A 162 10.39 4.60 5.76
C SER A 162 10.39 5.31 4.41
N ARG A 163 9.84 4.67 3.36
CA ARG A 163 9.66 5.28 2.02
C ARG A 163 8.61 6.39 2.06
N LEU A 164 7.55 6.23 2.84
CA LEU A 164 6.54 7.26 3.04
C LEU A 164 6.98 8.39 3.99
N GLY A 165 8.21 8.31 4.55
CA GLY A 165 8.72 9.31 5.49
C GLY A 165 8.20 9.13 6.91
N ILE A 166 7.81 7.92 7.29
CA ILE A 166 7.40 7.58 8.64
C ILE A 166 8.56 6.86 9.33
N ILE A 167 9.15 7.50 10.33
CA ILE A 167 10.40 7.05 10.97
C ILE A 167 10.16 6.72 12.44
N GLY A 168 10.88 5.72 12.96
CA GLY A 168 10.86 5.34 14.38
C GLY A 168 9.73 4.38 14.79
N GLY A 169 8.81 4.04 13.89
CA GLY A 169 7.70 3.16 14.22
C GLY A 169 6.67 2.93 13.13
N LEU A 170 5.63 2.20 13.52
CA LEU A 170 4.48 1.86 12.68
C LEU A 170 3.46 3.00 12.65
N SER A 171 2.60 2.96 11.65
CA SER A 171 1.47 3.87 11.54
C SER A 171 0.25 3.25 12.22
N VAL A 172 -0.46 4.04 13.03
CA VAL A 172 -1.79 3.69 13.55
C VAL A 172 -2.79 4.09 12.48
N LEU A 173 -3.33 3.10 11.77
CA LEU A 173 -4.12 3.29 10.55
C LEU A 173 -5.32 2.33 10.50
N GLY A 174 -6.23 2.59 9.56
CA GLY A 174 -7.44 1.81 9.34
C GLY A 174 -8.61 2.72 8.97
N THR A 175 -9.14 2.59 7.75
CA THR A 175 -10.23 3.43 7.23
C THR A 175 -11.61 2.93 7.63
N THR A 176 -11.77 1.62 7.78
CA THR A 176 -13.03 0.96 8.16
C THR A 176 -13.01 0.43 9.59
N GLY A 177 -11.83 0.39 10.21
CA GLY A 177 -11.58 -0.30 11.47
C GLY A 177 -11.40 -1.82 11.33
N ILE A 178 -11.60 -2.39 10.13
CA ILE A 178 -11.56 -3.84 9.87
C ILE A 178 -10.41 -4.18 8.92
N VAL A 179 -9.67 -5.23 9.24
CA VAL A 179 -8.71 -5.87 8.33
C VAL A 179 -9.46 -6.93 7.53
N VAL A 180 -9.44 -6.80 6.21
CA VAL A 180 -9.98 -7.78 5.27
C VAL A 180 -8.81 -8.54 4.64
N PRO A 181 -8.71 -9.87 4.79
CA PRO A 181 -7.61 -10.64 4.25
C PRO A 181 -7.39 -10.44 2.75
N PHE A 182 -6.14 -10.21 2.35
CA PHE A 182 -5.71 -10.03 0.96
C PHE A 182 -6.45 -8.88 0.24
N SER A 183 -6.74 -7.80 0.97
CA SER A 183 -7.49 -6.65 0.44
C SER A 183 -6.74 -5.93 -0.68
N CYS A 184 -7.28 -6.02 -1.91
CA CYS A 184 -6.82 -5.22 -3.04
C CYS A 184 -6.96 -3.71 -2.76
N ALA A 185 -7.98 -3.31 -2.00
CA ALA A 185 -8.20 -1.90 -1.67
C ALA A 185 -7.09 -1.35 -0.77
N ALA A 186 -6.58 -2.14 0.18
CA ALA A 186 -5.47 -1.74 1.04
C ALA A 186 -4.17 -1.57 0.23
N TRP A 187 -3.91 -2.47 -0.73
CA TRP A 187 -2.77 -2.34 -1.64
C TRP A 187 -2.88 -1.11 -2.55
N ILE A 188 -4.07 -0.81 -3.08
CA ILE A 188 -4.28 0.38 -3.92
C ILE A 188 -4.09 1.67 -3.12
N ASP A 189 -4.52 1.73 -1.86
CA ASP A 189 -4.28 2.90 -1.02
C ASP A 189 -2.78 3.14 -0.75
N SER A 190 -1.97 2.07 -0.60
CA SER A 190 -0.52 2.23 -0.45
C SER A 190 0.15 2.81 -1.71
N ILE A 191 -0.31 2.39 -2.90
CA ILE A 191 0.10 2.98 -4.18
C ILE A 191 -0.22 4.48 -4.20
N HIS A 192 -1.44 4.86 -3.82
CA HIS A 192 -1.86 6.26 -3.79
C HIS A 192 -1.01 7.09 -2.82
N ARG A 193 -0.73 6.57 -1.63
CA ARG A 193 0.11 7.26 -0.64
C ARG A 193 1.54 7.46 -1.13
N GLY A 194 2.13 6.47 -1.80
CA GLY A 194 3.45 6.63 -2.43
C GLY A 194 3.47 7.76 -3.46
N ILE A 195 2.43 7.83 -4.31
CA ILE A 195 2.28 8.91 -5.30
C ILE A 195 2.09 10.27 -4.62
N ASP A 196 1.29 10.35 -3.56
CA ASP A 196 1.04 11.60 -2.84
C ASP A 196 2.32 12.15 -2.21
N VAL A 197 3.13 11.29 -1.58
CA VAL A 197 4.44 11.65 -1.03
C VAL A 197 5.38 12.12 -2.13
N ALA A 198 5.52 11.36 -3.22
CA ALA A 198 6.39 11.74 -4.35
C ALA A 198 5.99 13.11 -4.94
N ARG A 199 4.69 13.36 -5.10
CA ARG A 199 4.17 14.64 -5.60
C ARG A 199 4.44 15.79 -4.63
N ALA A 200 4.23 15.55 -3.33
CA ALA A 200 4.46 16.57 -2.31
C ALA A 200 5.94 16.90 -2.11
N GLU A 201 6.85 15.96 -2.36
CA GLU A 201 8.30 16.20 -2.43
C GLU A 201 8.73 16.90 -3.73
N GLY A 202 7.80 17.14 -4.68
CA GLY A 202 8.11 17.81 -5.94
C GLY A 202 8.82 16.90 -6.96
N LEU A 203 8.79 15.57 -6.77
CA LEU A 203 9.40 14.64 -7.71
C LEU A 203 8.67 14.70 -9.06
N ARG A 204 9.45 14.89 -10.12
CA ARG A 204 8.92 15.04 -11.48
C ARG A 204 8.77 13.70 -12.20
N HIS A 205 9.47 12.67 -11.74
CA HIS A 205 9.50 11.34 -12.34
C HIS A 205 9.30 10.28 -11.26
N ILE A 206 8.29 9.43 -11.45
CA ILE A 206 8.05 8.24 -10.64
C ILE A 206 8.08 6.97 -11.50
N ALA A 207 8.35 5.82 -10.88
CA ALA A 207 8.30 4.52 -11.54
C ALA A 207 7.36 3.56 -10.82
N GLY A 208 6.37 3.04 -11.56
CA GLY A 208 5.50 1.95 -11.11
C GLY A 208 6.11 0.60 -11.46
N SER A 209 6.51 -0.18 -10.47
CA SER A 209 7.16 -1.47 -10.63
C SER A 209 6.18 -2.63 -10.41
N THR A 210 6.29 -3.70 -11.20
CA THR A 210 5.52 -4.93 -10.97
C THR A 210 6.13 -5.88 -9.93
N GLY A 211 7.32 -5.55 -9.42
CA GLY A 211 8.07 -6.33 -8.44
C GLY A 211 9.54 -5.90 -8.32
N ASN A 212 10.24 -6.47 -7.33
CA ASN A 212 11.58 -6.07 -6.91
C ASN A 212 12.65 -6.04 -8.01
N VAL A 213 12.64 -7.00 -8.95
CA VAL A 213 13.62 -7.03 -10.05
C VAL A 213 13.45 -5.81 -10.96
N SER A 214 12.21 -5.58 -11.43
CA SER A 214 11.90 -4.42 -12.26
C SER A 214 12.10 -3.09 -11.53
N GLU A 215 11.80 -3.05 -10.22
CA GLU A 215 12.01 -1.86 -9.38
C GLU A 215 13.48 -1.47 -9.30
N LYS A 216 14.36 -2.42 -8.93
CA LYS A 216 15.81 -2.15 -8.84
C LYS A 216 16.41 -1.80 -10.20
N ALA A 217 15.93 -2.44 -11.27
CA ALA A 217 16.42 -2.19 -12.61
C ALA A 217 16.05 -0.79 -13.11
N VAL A 218 14.78 -0.38 -12.96
CA VAL A 218 14.34 0.98 -13.35
C VAL A 218 14.94 2.05 -12.46
N GLN A 219 15.08 1.77 -11.16
CA GLN A 219 15.76 2.66 -10.23
C GLN A 219 17.19 2.95 -10.69
N LYS A 220 17.96 1.90 -10.97
CA LYS A 220 19.34 2.02 -11.46
C LYS A 220 19.39 2.74 -12.81
N PHE A 221 18.47 2.44 -13.71
CA PHE A 221 18.45 2.99 -15.06
C PHE A 221 18.25 4.52 -15.06
N TYR A 222 17.33 5.02 -14.24
CA TYR A 222 17.00 6.45 -14.16
C TYR A 222 17.60 7.17 -12.94
N ALA A 223 18.41 6.48 -12.13
CA ALA A 223 18.93 6.98 -10.85
C ALA A 223 17.84 7.56 -9.93
N LEU A 224 16.68 6.89 -9.86
CA LEU A 224 15.54 7.37 -9.09
C LEU A 224 15.77 7.23 -7.57
N PRO A 225 15.36 8.23 -6.76
CA PRO A 225 15.33 8.08 -5.32
C PRO A 225 14.26 7.04 -4.91
N ASP A 226 14.40 6.44 -3.73
CA ASP A 226 13.45 5.44 -3.23
C ASP A 226 12.01 5.96 -3.17
N THR A 227 11.82 7.26 -2.90
CA THR A 227 10.49 7.89 -2.83
C THR A 227 9.81 8.03 -4.20
N ALA A 228 10.54 7.91 -5.30
CA ALA A 228 9.99 7.86 -6.65
C ALA A 228 9.54 6.44 -7.07
N LEU A 229 9.85 5.41 -6.28
CA LEU A 229 9.53 4.02 -6.60
C LEU A 229 8.19 3.63 -5.98
N ILE A 230 7.23 3.29 -6.84
CA ILE A 230 5.88 2.92 -6.46
C ILE A 230 5.73 1.41 -6.69
N GLU A 231 5.61 0.64 -5.60
CA GLU A 231 5.38 -0.80 -5.64
C GLU A 231 3.93 -1.10 -6.08
N MET A 232 3.70 -0.99 -7.38
CA MET A 232 2.38 -1.16 -8.01
C MET A 232 1.93 -2.62 -8.02
N GLY A 233 2.88 -3.56 -8.06
CA GLY A 233 2.58 -4.99 -8.17
C GLY A 233 1.78 -5.30 -9.44
N ASP A 234 0.59 -5.86 -9.28
CA ASP A 234 -0.29 -6.21 -10.40
C ASP A 234 -1.35 -5.12 -10.71
N PHE A 235 -1.45 -4.06 -9.89
CA PHE A 235 -2.55 -3.11 -9.90
C PHE A 235 -2.29 -1.85 -10.75
N VAL A 236 -1.83 -2.03 -11.99
CA VAL A 236 -1.56 -0.91 -12.91
C VAL A 236 -2.78 -0.04 -13.17
N GLY A 237 -3.97 -0.64 -13.31
CA GLY A 237 -5.21 0.12 -13.45
C GLY A 237 -5.52 1.03 -12.27
N GLY A 238 -5.23 0.57 -11.04
CA GLY A 238 -5.41 1.37 -9.83
C GLY A 238 -4.50 2.59 -9.83
N MET A 239 -3.22 2.38 -10.12
CA MET A 239 -2.21 3.43 -10.23
C MET A 239 -2.56 4.47 -11.31
N LEU A 240 -2.88 4.02 -12.53
CA LEU A 240 -3.17 4.92 -13.66
C LEU A 240 -4.44 5.74 -13.44
N LYS A 241 -5.50 5.14 -12.90
CA LYS A 241 -6.74 5.87 -12.56
C LYS A 241 -6.49 6.96 -11.52
N TYR A 242 -5.59 6.71 -10.56
CA TYR A 242 -5.19 7.72 -9.59
C TYR A 242 -4.38 8.84 -10.23
N LEU A 243 -3.33 8.49 -11.00
CA LEU A 243 -2.48 9.47 -11.70
C LEU A 243 -3.25 10.32 -12.70
N ARG A 244 -4.34 9.82 -13.29
CA ARG A 244 -5.21 10.62 -14.15
C ARG A 244 -5.83 11.82 -13.41
N ARG A 245 -6.09 11.70 -12.11
CA ARG A 245 -6.62 12.77 -11.24
C ARG A 245 -5.51 13.53 -10.51
N HIS A 246 -4.36 12.88 -10.31
CA HIS A 246 -3.20 13.39 -9.59
C HIS A 246 -1.95 13.29 -10.47
N PRO A 247 -1.89 14.05 -11.59
CA PRO A 247 -0.85 13.87 -12.58
C PRO A 247 0.54 14.18 -12.01
N VAL A 248 1.52 13.50 -12.60
CA VAL A 248 2.95 13.72 -12.43
C VAL A 248 3.56 14.03 -13.80
N PRO A 249 4.63 14.84 -13.89
CA PRO A 249 5.22 15.19 -15.18
C PRO A 249 5.68 13.97 -15.98
N ARG A 250 6.24 12.94 -15.32
CA ARG A 250 6.77 11.73 -15.95
C ARG A 250 6.46 10.47 -15.15
N LEU A 251 6.05 9.41 -15.86
CA LEU A 251 5.81 8.07 -15.33
C LEU A 251 6.60 7.03 -16.15
N THR A 252 7.33 6.15 -15.47
CA THR A 252 7.80 4.90 -16.09
C THR A 252 7.02 3.72 -15.52
N ILE A 253 6.55 2.82 -16.38
CA ILE A 253 6.02 1.52 -15.95
C ILE A 253 7.08 0.46 -16.23
N ALA A 254 7.54 -0.20 -15.17
CA ALA A 254 8.58 -1.21 -15.22
C ALA A 254 8.03 -2.57 -14.84
N GLY A 255 8.21 -3.56 -15.71
CA GLY A 255 7.75 -4.91 -15.38
C GLY A 255 8.38 -6.04 -16.14
N GLY A 256 8.13 -7.24 -15.63
CA GLY A 256 8.54 -8.48 -16.29
C GLY A 256 7.74 -8.74 -17.55
N ILE A 257 8.35 -9.47 -18.49
CA ILE A 257 7.78 -9.70 -19.82
C ILE A 257 6.33 -10.19 -19.83
N ALA A 258 5.98 -11.17 -19.00
CA ALA A 258 4.63 -11.72 -18.94
C ALA A 258 3.58 -10.70 -18.47
N LYS A 259 3.96 -9.82 -17.52
CA LYS A 259 3.06 -8.78 -17.00
C LYS A 259 2.89 -7.67 -18.02
N MET A 260 3.97 -7.27 -18.70
CA MET A 260 3.91 -6.26 -19.76
C MET A 260 3.18 -6.76 -21.01
N THR A 261 3.25 -8.05 -21.36
CA THR A 261 2.40 -8.64 -22.41
C THR A 261 0.92 -8.50 -22.06
N LYS A 262 0.52 -8.78 -20.81
CA LYS A 262 -0.87 -8.61 -20.38
C LYS A 262 -1.32 -7.15 -20.47
N LEU A 263 -0.47 -6.22 -20.04
CA LEU A 263 -0.73 -4.79 -20.18
C LEU A 263 -0.89 -4.39 -21.65
N GLY A 264 -0.01 -4.85 -22.54
CA GLY A 264 -0.10 -4.59 -23.98
C GLY A 264 -1.29 -5.24 -24.67
N GLN A 265 -1.95 -6.20 -24.02
CA GLN A 265 -3.22 -6.79 -24.42
C GLN A 265 -4.44 -6.10 -23.78
N GLY A 266 -4.25 -4.91 -23.18
CA GLY A 266 -5.35 -4.14 -22.59
C GLY A 266 -5.72 -4.53 -21.15
N LYS A 267 -5.01 -5.47 -20.51
CA LYS A 267 -5.33 -5.88 -19.13
C LYS A 267 -4.78 -4.88 -18.11
N LEU A 268 -5.66 -4.38 -17.25
CA LEU A 268 -5.32 -3.40 -16.19
C LEU A 268 -5.10 -4.02 -14.80
N ASP A 269 -5.38 -5.32 -14.66
CA ASP A 269 -4.98 -6.14 -13.52
C ASP A 269 -4.08 -7.26 -14.07
N LEU A 270 -2.84 -7.27 -13.62
CA LEU A 270 -1.79 -8.15 -14.16
C LEU A 270 -1.71 -9.47 -13.39
N HIS A 271 -2.61 -9.76 -12.47
CA HIS A 271 -2.59 -11.02 -11.73
C HIS A 271 -3.03 -12.18 -12.63
N SER A 272 -2.35 -13.33 -12.56
CA SER A 272 -2.60 -14.48 -13.46
C SER A 272 -4.03 -15.02 -13.37
N LYS A 273 -4.63 -15.03 -12.17
CA LYS A 273 -6.03 -15.42 -11.95
C LYS A 273 -7.06 -14.49 -12.61
N ARG A 274 -6.69 -13.26 -12.97
CA ARG A 274 -7.58 -12.27 -13.60
C ARG A 274 -7.52 -12.30 -15.12
N GLY A 275 -6.47 -12.92 -15.67
CA GLY A 275 -6.34 -13.17 -17.09
C GLY A 275 -4.96 -13.70 -17.44
N GLN A 276 -4.93 -14.75 -18.25
CA GLN A 276 -3.68 -15.25 -18.85
C GLN A 276 -3.28 -14.39 -20.04
N ALA A 277 -2.01 -14.45 -20.43
CA ALA A 277 -1.59 -13.82 -21.69
C ALA A 277 -2.21 -14.58 -22.86
N ASP A 278 -2.72 -13.84 -23.85
CA ASP A 278 -3.17 -14.43 -25.10
C ASP A 278 -1.95 -14.71 -25.99
N MET A 279 -1.59 -15.98 -26.14
CA MET A 279 -0.41 -16.41 -26.90
C MET A 279 -0.61 -16.25 -28.41
N ALA A 280 -1.84 -16.36 -28.92
CA ALA A 280 -2.15 -16.11 -30.32
C ALA A 280 -1.97 -14.62 -30.65
N ALA A 281 -2.46 -13.72 -29.78
CA ALA A 281 -2.22 -12.29 -29.91
C ALA A 281 -0.73 -11.94 -29.80
N LEU A 282 0.03 -12.63 -28.94
CA LEU A 282 1.48 -12.46 -28.84
C LEU A 282 2.22 -12.91 -30.10
N ALA A 283 1.80 -14.03 -30.71
CA ALA A 283 2.34 -14.51 -31.98
C ALA A 283 2.07 -13.52 -33.12
N GLN A 284 0.87 -12.95 -33.18
CA GLN A 284 0.53 -11.91 -34.14
C GLN A 284 1.39 -10.66 -33.94
N LEU A 285 1.61 -10.26 -32.68
CA LEU A 285 2.53 -9.16 -32.39
C LEU A 285 3.96 -9.46 -32.89
N ALA A 286 4.46 -10.67 -32.67
CA ALA A 286 5.76 -11.09 -33.21
C ALA A 286 5.79 -11.04 -34.75
N ALA A 287 4.70 -11.45 -35.41
CA ALA A 287 4.56 -11.38 -36.87
C ALA A 287 4.69 -9.94 -37.39
N THR A 288 4.07 -8.96 -36.71
CA THR A 288 4.23 -7.53 -37.06
C THR A 288 5.67 -7.03 -36.90
N GLY A 289 6.48 -7.71 -36.08
CA GLY A 289 7.90 -7.48 -35.91
C GLY A 289 8.80 -8.21 -36.90
N GLY A 290 8.24 -8.89 -37.90
CA GLY A 290 8.98 -9.63 -38.91
C GLY A 290 9.25 -11.11 -38.58
N ALA A 291 8.58 -11.67 -37.57
CA ALA A 291 8.71 -13.10 -37.28
C ALA A 291 8.16 -13.95 -38.46
N PRO A 292 8.93 -14.92 -38.98
CA PRO A 292 8.44 -15.80 -40.03
C PRO A 292 7.40 -16.79 -39.48
N ALA A 293 6.55 -17.33 -40.35
CA ALA A 293 5.43 -18.21 -39.98
C ALA A 293 5.82 -19.36 -39.01
N PRO A 294 6.95 -20.08 -39.19
CA PRO A 294 7.34 -21.14 -38.25
C PRO A 294 7.58 -20.62 -36.81
N VAL A 295 8.10 -19.40 -36.66
CA VAL A 295 8.35 -18.78 -35.35
C VAL A 295 7.04 -18.29 -34.73
N THR A 296 6.14 -17.70 -35.52
CA THR A 296 4.83 -17.25 -35.03
C THR A 296 3.98 -18.42 -34.57
N ASP A 297 3.98 -19.52 -35.33
CA ASP A 297 3.23 -20.74 -34.99
C ASP A 297 3.76 -21.37 -33.69
N ALA A 298 5.09 -21.40 -33.53
CA ALA A 298 5.73 -21.87 -32.30
C ALA A 298 5.40 -20.99 -31.09
N ILE A 299 5.40 -19.66 -31.25
CA ILE A 299 5.02 -18.72 -30.17
C ILE A 299 3.56 -18.93 -29.76
N ALA A 300 2.65 -19.12 -30.71
CA ALA A 300 1.23 -19.32 -30.42
C ALA A 300 0.98 -20.61 -29.61
N ALA A 301 1.80 -21.64 -29.82
CA ALA A 301 1.73 -22.91 -29.12
C ALA A 301 2.48 -22.95 -27.77
N CYS A 302 3.26 -21.91 -27.44
CA CYS A 302 4.02 -21.88 -26.18
C CYS A 302 3.10 -21.84 -24.95
N PRO A 303 3.41 -22.60 -23.89
CA PRO A 303 2.66 -22.54 -22.63
C PRO A 303 2.96 -21.26 -21.83
N THR A 304 4.10 -20.59 -22.08
CA THR A 304 4.50 -19.41 -21.33
C THR A 304 5.02 -18.28 -22.23
N VAL A 305 4.77 -17.03 -21.79
CA VAL A 305 5.34 -15.83 -22.43
C VAL A 305 6.88 -15.84 -22.39
N ALA A 306 7.46 -16.44 -21.35
CA ALA A 306 8.91 -16.53 -21.21
C ALA A 306 9.53 -17.42 -22.30
N GLU A 307 8.93 -18.57 -22.59
CA GLU A 307 9.36 -19.44 -23.68
C GLU A 307 9.17 -18.78 -25.05
N ALA A 308 8.02 -18.16 -25.28
CA ALA A 308 7.77 -17.39 -26.50
C ALA A 308 8.83 -16.30 -26.74
N PHE A 309 9.27 -15.64 -25.66
CA PHE A 309 10.33 -14.63 -25.75
C PHE A 309 11.69 -15.22 -26.10
N LEU A 310 12.04 -16.41 -25.56
CA LEU A 310 13.28 -17.09 -25.94
C LEU A 310 13.27 -17.49 -27.42
N LEU A 311 12.14 -17.99 -27.94
CA LEU A 311 11.98 -18.30 -29.37
C LEU A 311 12.14 -17.04 -30.24
N ALA A 312 11.47 -15.96 -29.87
CA ALA A 312 11.58 -14.68 -30.58
C ALA A 312 13.02 -14.15 -30.57
N THR A 313 13.71 -14.25 -29.43
CA THR A 313 15.11 -13.82 -29.28
C THR A 313 16.04 -14.63 -30.17
N ALA A 314 15.88 -15.96 -30.20
CA ALA A 314 16.66 -16.84 -31.07
C ALA A 314 16.44 -16.55 -32.57
N ALA A 315 15.24 -16.08 -32.93
CA ALA A 315 14.89 -15.63 -34.28
C ALA A 315 15.21 -14.14 -34.53
N HIS A 316 15.93 -13.46 -33.63
CA HIS A 316 16.27 -12.04 -33.70
C HIS A 316 15.06 -11.08 -33.83
N ILE A 317 13.90 -11.48 -33.29
CA ILE A 317 12.68 -10.68 -33.25
C ILE A 317 12.67 -9.82 -31.98
N PRO A 318 12.48 -8.49 -32.07
CA PRO A 318 12.54 -7.57 -30.93
C PRO A 318 11.24 -7.60 -30.10
N LEU A 319 10.80 -8.79 -29.69
CA LEU A 319 9.48 -9.00 -29.07
C LEU A 319 9.28 -8.17 -27.78
N GLY A 320 10.34 -7.97 -26.99
CA GLY A 320 10.28 -7.13 -25.79
C GLY A 320 9.89 -5.68 -26.11
N THR A 321 10.48 -5.09 -27.15
CA THR A 321 10.15 -3.73 -27.61
C THR A 321 8.72 -3.64 -28.15
N LEU A 322 8.28 -4.64 -28.92
CA LEU A 322 6.91 -4.70 -29.45
C LEU A 322 5.87 -4.80 -28.30
N ILE A 323 6.19 -5.58 -27.26
CA ILE A 323 5.38 -5.67 -26.04
C ILE A 323 5.34 -4.30 -25.34
N ALA A 324 6.48 -3.63 -25.19
CA ALA A 324 6.56 -2.32 -24.57
C ALA A 324 5.71 -1.28 -25.31
N GLN A 325 5.76 -1.26 -26.64
CA GLN A 325 4.94 -0.37 -27.48
C GLN A 325 3.45 -0.64 -27.32
N SER A 326 3.04 -1.91 -27.32
CA SER A 326 1.64 -2.30 -27.12
C SER A 326 1.15 -1.88 -25.73
N ALA A 327 1.97 -2.10 -24.70
CA ALA A 327 1.67 -1.70 -23.32
C ALA A 327 1.58 -0.17 -23.18
N LEU A 328 2.49 0.57 -23.81
CA LEU A 328 2.46 2.03 -23.80
C LEU A 328 1.15 2.57 -24.35
N ARG A 329 0.63 2.01 -25.45
CA ARG A 329 -0.67 2.41 -26.01
C ARG A 329 -1.79 2.26 -24.99
N THR A 330 -1.91 1.09 -24.34
CA THR A 330 -2.93 0.85 -23.30
C THR A 330 -2.80 1.85 -22.13
N VAL A 331 -1.56 2.17 -21.75
CA VAL A 331 -1.30 3.11 -20.65
C VAL A 331 -1.73 4.52 -21.02
N LEU A 332 -1.37 4.99 -22.21
CA LEU A 332 -1.75 6.31 -22.72
C LEU A 332 -3.28 6.43 -22.84
N GLU A 333 -3.96 5.41 -23.36
CA GLU A 333 -5.43 5.36 -23.44
C GLU A 333 -6.07 5.46 -22.04
N THR A 334 -5.49 4.78 -21.05
CA THR A 334 -6.02 4.79 -19.67
C THR A 334 -5.78 6.12 -18.95
N LEU A 335 -4.61 6.74 -19.17
CA LEU A 335 -4.22 8.02 -18.55
C LEU A 335 -4.88 9.23 -19.21
N ALA A 336 -5.22 9.16 -20.50
CA ALA A 336 -5.79 10.29 -21.23
C ALA A 336 -7.00 10.89 -20.49
N PRO A 337 -7.12 12.22 -20.38
CA PRO A 337 -6.30 13.27 -21.02
C PRO A 337 -5.18 13.82 -20.12
N ALA A 338 -4.75 13.11 -19.08
CA ALA A 338 -3.80 13.66 -18.11
C ALA A 338 -2.43 13.99 -18.76
N PRO A 339 -1.87 15.19 -18.49
CA PRO A 339 -0.57 15.58 -19.03
C PRO A 339 0.55 14.83 -18.28
N CYS A 340 1.02 13.72 -18.84
CA CYS A 340 2.09 12.91 -18.29
C CYS A 340 2.93 12.31 -19.43
N ALA A 341 4.25 12.51 -19.39
CA ALA A 341 5.16 11.80 -20.28
C ALA A 341 5.33 10.36 -19.77
N VAL A 342 5.07 9.37 -20.61
CA VAL A 342 5.05 7.97 -20.19
C VAL A 342 5.99 7.11 -21.03
N ASP A 343 6.81 6.32 -20.36
CA ASP A 343 7.54 5.22 -20.98
C ASP A 343 7.27 3.87 -20.28
N VAL A 344 7.39 2.79 -21.04
CA VAL A 344 7.26 1.41 -20.55
C VAL A 344 8.57 0.68 -20.77
N MET A 345 9.06 0.02 -19.73
CA MET A 345 10.29 -0.77 -19.74
C MET A 345 10.00 -2.22 -19.37
N VAL A 346 10.51 -3.14 -20.19
CA VAL A 346 10.37 -4.58 -20.04
C VAL A 346 11.70 -5.14 -19.57
N PHE A 347 11.70 -5.81 -18.42
CA PHE A 347 12.88 -6.44 -17.85
C PHE A 347 12.76 -7.97 -17.86
N ASP A 348 13.89 -8.64 -18.08
CA ASP A 348 13.99 -10.08 -17.88
C ASP A 348 14.18 -10.44 -16.39
N ARG A 349 14.36 -11.74 -16.10
CA ARG A 349 14.56 -12.22 -14.71
C ARG A 349 15.90 -11.79 -14.10
N SER A 350 16.88 -11.41 -14.92
CA SER A 350 18.18 -10.91 -14.48
C SER A 350 18.21 -9.38 -14.28
N GLY A 351 17.11 -8.70 -14.62
CA GLY A 351 17.00 -7.25 -14.55
C GLY A 351 17.59 -6.52 -15.76
N GLN A 352 17.88 -7.24 -16.85
CA GLN A 352 18.30 -6.62 -18.12
C GLN A 352 17.07 -6.04 -18.83
N CYS A 353 17.23 -4.84 -19.37
CA CYS A 353 16.19 -4.19 -20.17
C CYS A 353 16.14 -4.87 -21.54
N VAL A 354 15.04 -5.57 -21.82
CA VAL A 354 14.82 -6.33 -23.07
C VAL A 354 13.83 -5.64 -24.02
N GLY A 355 13.25 -4.52 -23.60
CA GLY A 355 12.36 -3.73 -24.43
C GLY A 355 12.00 -2.40 -23.77
N GLN A 356 11.87 -1.36 -24.56
CA GLN A 356 11.47 -0.03 -24.11
C GLN A 356 10.60 0.66 -25.16
N ALA A 357 9.61 1.44 -24.72
CA ALA A 357 8.83 2.30 -25.59
C ALA A 357 8.46 3.61 -24.88
N GLY A 358 8.38 4.70 -25.63
CA GLY A 358 8.08 6.05 -25.12
C GLY A 358 9.31 6.95 -25.14
N PRO A 359 9.19 8.22 -24.69
CA PRO A 359 10.31 9.16 -24.67
C PRO A 359 11.36 8.71 -23.63
N SER A 360 12.45 8.10 -24.09
CA SER A 360 13.68 8.06 -23.31
C SER A 360 14.21 9.49 -23.24
N LEU A 361 14.21 10.08 -22.05
CA LEU A 361 14.99 11.30 -21.84
C LEU A 361 16.14 10.92 -20.92
N PRO A 362 17.37 11.40 -21.20
CA PRO A 362 18.45 11.25 -20.25
C PRO A 362 18.08 12.00 -18.95
N PRO A 363 18.62 11.57 -17.80
CA PRO A 363 18.50 12.35 -16.57
C PRO A 363 19.09 13.74 -16.83
N THR A 364 18.26 14.77 -16.78
CA THR A 364 18.72 16.18 -16.71
C THR A 364 19.05 16.52 -15.28
#